data_AF-A0A8T5QP03-F1
#
_entry.id   AF-A0A8T5QP03-F1
#
_cell.length_a   1.000
_cell.length_b   1.000
_cell.length_c   1.000
_cell.angle_alpha   90.00
_cell.angle_beta   90.00
_cell.angle_gamma   90.00
#
_symmetry.space_group_name_H-M   'P 1'
#
loop_
_entity.id
_entity.type
_entity.pdbx_description
1 polymer ?
#
loop_
_entity_poly.entity_id
_entity_poly.type
_entity_poly.pdbx_seq_one_letter_code
_entity_poly.pdbx_strand_id
1 'polypeptide(L)' 'ESSTWHSFSAKNRVAHSTKKRLMIGTVDDEGDVTYWEVKWIKP' A
#
# COMPACT_ATOMS: atom_id res chain seq x y z
N GLU A 1 -0.97 -4.35 14.62
CA GLU A 1 -1.51 -2.98 14.45
C GLU A 1 -2.71 -3.03 13.54
N SER A 2 -3.83 -2.39 13.90
CA SER A 2 -4.97 -2.27 12.99
C SER A 2 -4.60 -1.31 11.86
N SER A 3 -4.49 -1.80 10.63
CA SER A 3 -4.25 -0.97 9.45
C SER A 3 -5.50 -0.15 9.16
N THR A 4 -5.54 1.07 9.69
CA THR A 4 -6.63 2.00 9.41
C THR A 4 -6.45 2.65 8.04
N TRP A 5 -7.56 3.05 7.43
CA TRP A 5 -7.57 3.82 6.17
C TRP A 5 -6.66 5.06 6.19
N HIS A 6 -6.49 5.67 7.37
CA HIS A 6 -5.60 6.82 7.56
C HIS A 6 -4.14 6.48 7.27
N SER A 7 -3.63 5.36 7.79
CA SER A 7 -2.25 4.92 7.57
C SER A 7 -2.00 4.56 6.10
N PHE A 8 -2.97 3.89 5.46
CA PHE A 8 -2.90 3.58 4.03
C PHE A 8 -2.85 4.85 3.16
N SER A 9 -3.74 5.80 3.42
CA SER A 9 -3.79 7.09 2.69
C SER A 9 -2.48 7.88 2.81
N ALA A 10 -1.88 7.91 4.00
CA ALA A 10 -0.58 8.56 4.22
C ALA A 10 0.54 7.93 3.38
N LYS A 11 0.64 6.58 3.36
CA LYS A 11 1.63 5.85 2.54
C LYS A 11 1.43 6.13 1.04
N ASN A 12 0.18 6.18 0.59
CA ASN A 12 -0.14 6.50 -0.81
C ASN A 12 0.32 7.93 -1.18
N ARG A 13 0.11 8.90 -0.29
CA ARG A 13 0.58 10.28 -0.50
C ARG A 13 2.10 10.38 -0.62
N VAL A 14 2.85 9.64 0.21
CA VAL A 14 4.33 9.62 0.18
C VAL A 14 4.85 8.98 -1.11
N ALA A 15 4.25 7.87 -1.54
CA ALA A 15 4.61 7.24 -2.82
C ALA A 15 4.35 8.19 -3.99
N HIS A 16 3.19 8.86 -3.99
CA HIS A 16 2.83 9.83 -5.01
C HIS A 16 3.78 11.04 -5.05
N SER A 17 4.16 11.61 -3.90
CA SER A 17 5.06 12.77 -3.84
C SER A 17 6.47 12.46 -4.33
N THR A 18 6.92 11.22 -4.16
CA THR A 18 8.24 10.74 -4.59
C THR A 18 8.25 10.14 -6.00
N LYS A 19 7.12 10.18 -6.72
CA LYS A 19 6.93 9.55 -8.04
C LYS A 19 7.29 8.06 -8.06
N LYS A 20 7.04 7.36 -6.95
CA LYS A 20 7.22 5.91 -6.82
C LYS A 20 5.87 5.21 -6.83
N ARG A 21 5.89 3.91 -7.15
CA ARG A 21 4.72 3.04 -7.06
C ARG A 21 4.63 2.47 -5.65
N LEU A 22 3.44 2.51 -5.07
CA LEU A 22 3.19 1.88 -3.77
C LEU A 22 2.89 0.40 -3.99
N MET A 23 3.60 -0.46 -3.28
CA MET A 23 3.37 -1.90 -3.25
C MET A 23 3.04 -2.31 -1.81
N ILE A 24 1.97 -3.06 -1.63
CA ILE A 24 1.56 -3.58 -0.33
C ILE A 24 1.83 -5.08 -0.32
N GLY A 25 2.68 -5.52 0.61
CA GLY A 25 2.88 -6.93 0.91
C GLY A 25 2.03 -7.33 2.10
N THR A 26 1.20 -8.35 1.94
CA THR A 26 0.47 -9.00 3.04
C THR A 26 1.06 -10.39 3.22
N VAL A 27 1.40 -10.73 4.47
CA VAL A 27 1.83 -12.07 4.87
C VAL A 27 0.64 -12.76 5.53
N ASP A 28 0.31 -13.97 5.11
CA ASP A 28 -0.72 -14.78 5.76
C ASP A 28 -0.15 -15.61 6.92
N ASP A 29 -1.01 -16.40 7.55
CA ASP A 29 -0.66 -17.21 8.72
C ASP A 29 0.22 -18.41 8.34
N GLU A 30 0.18 -18.85 7.08
CA GLU A 30 1.07 -19.85 6.49
C GLU A 30 2.46 -19.30 6.12
N GLY A 31 2.63 -17.98 6.12
CA GLY A 31 3.89 -17.29 5.83
C GLY A 31 4.09 -16.94 4.36
N ASP A 32 3.09 -17.15 3.52
CA ASP A 32 3.11 -16.77 2.11
C ASP A 32 2.90 -15.25 1.97
N VAL A 33 3.60 -14.64 0.99
CA VAL A 33 3.59 -13.19 0.79
C VAL A 33 2.89 -12.84 -0.51
N THR A 34 1.76 -12.13 -0.40
CA THR A 34 1.04 -11.58 -1.55
C THR A 34 1.35 -10.10 -1.73
N TYR A 35 1.70 -9.70 -2.95
CA TYR A 35 2.01 -8.32 -3.31
C TYR A 35 0.91 -7.69 -4.15
N TRP A 36 0.48 -6.49 -3.76
CA TRP A 36 -0.51 -5.68 -4.46
C TRP A 36 0.09 -4.36 -4.93
N GLU A 37 -0.03 -4.03 -6.22
CA GLU A 37 0.35 -2.71 -6.75
C GLU A 37 -0.82 -1.73 -6.58
N VAL A 38 -0.57 -0.61 -5.91
CA VAL A 38 -1.56 0.47 -5.73
C VAL A 38 -1.27 1.59 -6.71
N LYS A 39 -2.24 1.90 -7.57
CA LYS A 39 -2.20 3.03 -8.50
C LYS A 39 -3.21 4.08 -8.10
N TRP A 40 -2.78 5.34 -8.08
CA TRP A 40 -3.70 6.46 -8.00
C TRP A 40 -4.40 6.63 -9.34
N ILE A 41 -5.72 6.44 -9.35
CA ILE A 41 -6.55 6.65 -10.53
C ILE A 41 -7.04 8.10 -10.48
N LYS A 42 -6.63 8.91 -11.46
CA LYS A 42 -7.32 10.18 -11.69
C LYS A 42 -8.69 9.86 -12.32
N PRO A 43 -9.81 10.40 -11.79
CA PRO A 43 -11.11 10.28 -12.43
C PRO A 43 -11.14 10.98 -13.78
#